data_AF-A0A6S8WG89-F1
#
_entry.id   AF-A0A6S8WG89-F1
#
_cell.length_a   1.000
_cell.length_b   1.000
_cell.length_c   1.000
_cell.angle_alpha   90.00
_cell.angle_beta   90.00
_cell.angle_gamma   90.00
#
_symmetry.space_group_name_H-M   'P 1'
#
loop_
_entity.id
_entity.type
_entity.pdbx_description
1 polymer ?
#
loop_
_entity_poly.entity_id
_entity_poly.type
_entity_poly.pdbx_seq_one_letter_code
_entity_poly.pdbx_strand_id
1 'polypeptide(L)'
;MDIETIKGKIDEVLVKLPEPARKKLEEIEKTTGQPKSLLAGGGALFGLFLVFFLCPPQLVFSAVGVGYPTYASLKMLAEDKTEDAAMWITYWCLFSLLKVVMNPLDFILGFLPFYFYLKLVLLVWLFSPTTKGAGVVYEKVVKPFVFPLLVGSKSD
;
A
#
# COMPACT_ATOMS: atom_id res chain seq x y z
N MET A 1 -15.87 -24.61 -7.41
CA MET A 1 -16.80 -23.53 -7.00
C MET A 1 -17.97 -23.61 -7.95
N ASP A 2 -19.09 -24.17 -7.51
CA ASP A 2 -20.23 -24.44 -8.38
C ASP A 2 -20.92 -23.15 -8.83
N ILE A 3 -21.34 -23.14 -10.10
CA ILE A 3 -22.02 -22.00 -10.72
C ILE A 3 -23.27 -21.59 -9.93
N GLU A 4 -23.94 -22.56 -9.30
CA GLU A 4 -25.12 -22.30 -8.45
C GLU A 4 -24.77 -21.54 -7.17
N THR A 5 -23.62 -21.83 -6.56
CA THR A 5 -23.15 -21.11 -5.37
C THR A 5 -22.81 -19.65 -5.70
N ILE A 6 -22.25 -19.41 -6.89
CA ILE A 6 -21.92 -18.07 -7.38
C ILE A 6 -23.20 -17.28 -7.67
N LYS A 7 -24.19 -17.90 -8.33
CA LYS A 7 -25.50 -17.29 -8.58
C LYS A 7 -26.17 -16.88 -7.26
N GLY A 8 -26.19 -17.76 -6.26
CA GLY A 8 -26.78 -17.46 -4.96
C GLY A 8 -26.12 -16.26 -4.25
N LYS A 9 -24.79 -16.15 -4.28
CA LYS A 9 -24.07 -14.99 -3.73
C LYS A 9 -24.36 -13.69 -4.46
N ILE A 10 -24.54 -13.75 -5.78
CA ILE A 10 -24.87 -12.58 -6.60
C ILE A 10 -26.29 -12.10 -6.30
N ASP A 11 -27.25 -13.02 -6.17
CA ASP A 11 -28.64 -12.68 -5.84
C ASP A 11 -28.76 -12.06 -4.44
N GLU A 12 -27.97 -12.52 -3.47
CA GLU A 12 -27.90 -11.91 -2.14
C GLU A 12 -27.37 -10.46 -2.18
N VAL A 13 -26.35 -10.21 -3.00
CA VAL A 13 -25.78 -8.86 -3.20
C VAL A 13 -26.76 -7.96 -3.95
N LEU A 14 -27.50 -8.49 -4.92
CA LEU A 14 -28.54 -7.75 -5.66
C LEU A 14 -29.66 -7.25 -4.73
N VAL A 15 -30.04 -8.05 -3.74
CA VAL A 15 -31.02 -7.66 -2.70
C VAL A 15 -30.42 -6.64 -1.72
N LYS A 16 -29.10 -6.53 -1.57
CA LYS A 16 -28.47 -5.48 -0.73
C LYS A 16 -28.23 -4.16 -1.47
N LEU A 17 -28.44 -4.11 -2.78
CA LEU A 17 -28.20 -2.89 -3.57
C LEU A 17 -29.22 -1.78 -3.27
N PRO A 18 -28.79 -0.49 -3.34
CA PRO A 18 -29.70 0.65 -3.23
C PRO A 18 -30.81 0.62 -4.28
N GLU A 19 -32.03 1.00 -3.90
CA GLU A 19 -33.20 1.11 -4.79
C GLU A 19 -32.95 1.80 -6.15
N PRO A 20 -32.21 2.93 -6.25
CA PRO A 20 -31.92 3.55 -7.55
C PRO A 20 -31.05 2.67 -8.47
N ALA A 21 -30.20 1.81 -7.90
CA ALA A 21 -29.38 0.88 -8.69
C ALA A 21 -30.21 -0.28 -9.22
N ARG A 22 -31.18 -0.79 -8.44
CA ARG A 22 -32.08 -1.86 -8.90
C ARG A 22 -32.96 -1.43 -10.07
N LYS A 23 -33.52 -0.21 -10.01
CA LYS A 23 -34.34 0.33 -11.10
C LYS A 23 -33.55 0.47 -12.41
N LYS A 24 -32.32 0.96 -12.34
CA LYS A 24 -31.44 1.02 -13.51
C LYS A 24 -31.07 -0.36 -14.06
N LEU A 25 -30.87 -1.34 -13.17
CA LEU A 25 -30.60 -2.72 -13.60
C LEU A 25 -31.80 -3.36 -14.32
N GLU A 26 -33.03 -3.08 -13.87
CA GLU A 26 -34.26 -3.56 -14.53
C GLU A 26 -34.51 -2.90 -15.88
N GLU A 27 -34.19 -1.62 -15.99
CA GLU A 27 -34.25 -0.88 -17.24
C GLU A 27 -33.21 -1.40 -18.25
N ILE A 28 -31.98 -1.66 -17.79
CA ILE A 28 -30.91 -2.24 -18.61
C ILE A 28 -31.25 -3.68 -18.99
N GLU A 29 -31.84 -4.48 -18.11
CA GLU A 29 -32.29 -5.85 -18.44
C GLU A 29 -33.36 -5.84 -19.55
N LYS A 30 -34.36 -4.95 -19.46
CA LYS A 30 -35.40 -4.82 -20.50
C LYS A 30 -34.84 -4.37 -21.85
N THR A 31 -33.77 -3.57 -21.84
CA THR A 31 -33.18 -3.02 -23.06
C THR A 31 -32.16 -3.97 -23.70
N THR A 32 -31.48 -4.81 -22.89
CA THR A 32 -30.35 -5.64 -23.34
C THR A 32 -30.66 -7.14 -23.37
N GLY A 33 -31.75 -7.60 -22.73
CA GLY A 33 -32.17 -9.01 -22.68
C GLY A 33 -31.23 -9.95 -21.92
N GLN A 34 -30.24 -9.41 -21.19
CA GLN A 34 -29.23 -10.16 -20.45
C GLN A 34 -29.64 -10.33 -18.98
N PRO A 35 -29.30 -11.46 -18.33
CA PRO A 35 -29.71 -11.72 -16.96
C PRO A 35 -29.06 -10.73 -15.97
N LYS A 36 -29.84 -10.25 -14.98
CA LYS A 36 -29.38 -9.32 -13.93
C LYS A 36 -28.09 -9.76 -13.24
N SER A 37 -27.86 -11.07 -13.11
CA SER A 37 -26.67 -11.66 -12.49
C SER A 37 -25.39 -11.46 -13.31
N LEU A 38 -25.47 -11.47 -14.64
CA LEU A 38 -24.31 -11.20 -15.50
C LEU A 38 -23.96 -9.71 -15.50
N LEU A 39 -24.97 -8.82 -15.50
CA LEU A 39 -24.75 -7.37 -15.40
C LEU A 39 -24.19 -6.96 -14.04
N ALA A 40 -24.70 -7.52 -12.94
CA ALA A 40 -24.17 -7.26 -11.60
C ALA A 40 -22.77 -7.85 -11.41
N GLY A 41 -22.52 -9.07 -11.90
CA GLY A 41 -21.19 -9.67 -11.90
C GLY A 41 -20.19 -8.87 -12.74
N GLY A 42 -20.58 -8.46 -13.95
CA GLY A 42 -19.77 -7.62 -14.83
C GLY A 42 -19.50 -6.23 -14.24
N GLY A 43 -20.51 -5.60 -13.64
CA GLY A 43 -20.37 -4.33 -12.93
C GLY A 43 -19.47 -4.42 -11.69
N ALA A 44 -19.58 -5.52 -10.93
CA ALA A 44 -18.69 -5.78 -9.79
C ALA A 44 -17.25 -6.04 -10.23
N LEU A 45 -17.03 -6.81 -11.29
CA LEU A 45 -15.71 -7.05 -11.87
C LEU A 45 -15.11 -5.78 -12.47
N PHE A 46 -15.93 -4.97 -13.16
CA PHE A 46 -15.51 -3.67 -13.69
C PHE A 46 -15.21 -2.69 -12.55
N GLY A 47 -16.00 -2.68 -11.49
CA GLY A 47 -15.74 -1.92 -10.27
C GLY A 47 -14.44 -2.34 -9.59
N LEU A 48 -14.19 -3.65 -9.47
CA LEU A 48 -12.95 -4.20 -8.91
C LEU A 48 -11.75 -3.86 -9.80
N PHE A 49 -11.91 -3.95 -11.12
CA PHE A 49 -10.90 -3.56 -12.10
C PHE A 49 -10.61 -2.06 -12.03
N LEU A 50 -11.65 -1.22 -11.91
CA LEU A 50 -11.52 0.21 -11.70
C LEU A 50 -10.82 0.50 -10.37
N VAL A 51 -11.15 -0.18 -9.27
CA VAL A 51 -10.44 -0.01 -7.99
C VAL A 51 -8.98 -0.40 -8.12
N PHE A 52 -8.67 -1.50 -8.81
CA PHE A 52 -7.30 -1.95 -9.06
C PHE A 52 -6.52 -0.97 -9.94
N PHE A 53 -7.16 -0.35 -10.94
CA PHE A 53 -6.54 0.61 -11.85
C PHE A 53 -6.46 2.03 -11.27
N LEU A 54 -7.48 2.45 -10.50
CA LEU A 54 -7.61 3.78 -9.91
C LEU A 54 -6.86 3.90 -8.58
N CYS A 55 -6.73 2.81 -7.82
CA CYS A 55 -5.88 2.73 -6.64
C CYS A 55 -4.66 1.85 -6.96
N PRO A 56 -3.67 2.38 -7.69
CA PRO A 56 -2.48 1.61 -7.99
C PRO A 56 -1.81 1.17 -6.69
N PRO A 57 -1.28 -0.06 -6.60
CA PRO A 57 -0.58 -0.55 -5.40
C PRO A 57 0.53 0.41 -4.92
N GLN A 58 1.11 1.17 -5.85
CA GLN A 58 2.10 2.21 -5.59
C GLN A 58 1.56 3.40 -4.76
N LEU A 59 0.27 3.73 -4.92
CA LEU A 59 -0.42 4.74 -4.13
C LEU A 59 -0.57 4.26 -2.68
N VAL A 60 -1.02 3.01 -2.48
CA VAL A 60 -1.14 2.41 -1.14
C VAL A 60 0.21 2.38 -0.44
N PHE A 61 1.24 1.90 -1.14
CA PHE A 61 2.61 1.87 -0.61
C PHE A 61 3.13 3.26 -0.21
N SER A 62 2.86 4.28 -1.04
CA SER A 62 3.27 5.66 -0.77
C SER A 62 2.47 6.28 0.37
N ALA A 63 1.16 6.03 0.42
CA ALA A 63 0.28 6.53 1.47
C ALA A 63 0.64 5.94 2.84
N VAL A 64 0.92 4.63 2.91
CA VAL A 64 1.37 3.99 4.16
C VAL A 64 2.77 4.45 4.56
N GLY A 65 3.70 4.51 3.59
CA GLY A 65 5.09 4.91 3.85
C GLY A 65 5.26 6.38 4.23
N VAL A 66 4.30 7.24 3.90
CA VAL A 66 4.32 8.66 4.26
C VAL A 66 3.39 8.95 5.43
N GLY A 67 2.16 8.45 5.43
CA GLY A 67 1.09 8.87 6.33
C GLY A 67 1.44 8.72 7.81
N TYR A 68 1.75 7.51 8.26
CA TYR A 68 2.08 7.26 9.68
C TYR A 68 3.42 7.92 10.10
N PRO A 69 4.53 7.74 9.36
CA PRO A 69 5.80 8.38 9.71
C PRO A 69 5.76 9.90 9.71
N THR A 70 5.00 10.53 8.81
CA THR A 70 4.82 12.00 8.80
C THR A 70 4.08 12.45 10.05
N TYR A 71 2.98 11.79 10.41
CA TYR A 71 2.27 12.10 11.66
C TYR A 71 3.19 11.97 12.88
N ALA A 72 3.95 10.86 12.97
CA ALA A 72 4.85 10.62 14.08
C ALA A 72 6.02 11.62 14.12
N SER A 73 6.57 12.01 12.97
CA SER A 73 7.61 13.05 12.87
C SER A 73 7.08 14.41 13.30
N LEU A 74 5.85 14.78 12.91
CA LEU A 74 5.20 16.02 13.35
C LEU A 74 4.90 16.01 14.85
N LYS A 75 4.46 14.88 15.38
CA LYS A 75 4.23 14.71 16.81
C LYS A 75 5.53 14.87 17.61
N MET A 76 6.63 14.29 17.13
CA MET A 76 7.96 14.46 17.74
C MET A 76 8.37 15.93 17.78
N LEU A 77 8.16 16.68 16.68
CA LEU A 77 8.47 18.11 16.62
C LEU A 77 7.59 18.93 17.57
N ALA A 78 6.33 18.55 17.74
CA ALA A 78 5.42 19.22 18.68
C ALA A 78 5.78 18.95 20.15
N GLU A 79 6.36 17.79 20.46
CA GLU A 79 6.78 17.37 21.81
C GLU A 79 8.26 17.71 22.10
N ASP A 80 8.96 18.36 21.16
CA ASP A 80 10.39 18.73 21.22
C ASP A 80 11.34 17.55 21.54
N LYS A 81 10.96 16.34 21.11
CA LYS A 81 11.71 15.10 21.34
C LYS A 81 12.84 14.92 20.33
N THR A 82 13.90 15.68 20.51
CA THR A 82 15.07 15.67 19.61
C THR A 82 15.82 14.33 19.56
N GLU A 83 15.69 13.50 20.59
CA GLU A 83 16.30 12.16 20.67
C GLU A 83 15.77 11.18 19.60
N ASP A 84 14.53 11.35 19.15
CA ASP A 84 13.91 10.49 18.13
C ASP A 84 14.18 10.99 16.70
N ALA A 85 14.73 12.21 16.53
CA ALA A 85 14.89 12.85 15.22
C ALA A 85 15.83 12.06 14.30
N ALA A 86 16.91 11.50 14.84
CA ALA A 86 17.84 10.69 14.09
C ALA A 86 17.18 9.41 13.52
N MET A 87 16.25 8.80 14.26
CA MET A 87 15.51 7.63 13.81
C MET A 87 14.60 7.97 12.63
N TRP A 88 13.86 9.08 12.69
CA TRP A 88 12.97 9.50 11.60
C TRP A 88 13.73 9.93 10.36
N ILE A 89 14.83 10.69 10.50
CA ILE A 89 15.68 11.05 9.35
C ILE A 89 16.25 9.79 8.69
N THR A 90 16.73 8.82 9.48
CA THR A 90 17.21 7.55 8.95
C THR A 90 16.09 6.78 8.24
N TYR A 91 14.88 6.77 8.80
CA TYR A 91 13.72 6.21 8.13
C TYR A 91 13.47 6.86 6.76
N TRP A 92 13.45 8.19 6.67
CA TRP A 92 13.22 8.91 5.41
C TRP A 92 14.31 8.61 4.37
N CYS A 93 15.57 8.52 4.79
CA CYS A 93 16.67 8.11 3.92
C CYS A 93 16.49 6.66 3.40
N LEU A 94 16.18 5.72 4.28
CA LEU A 94 15.98 4.32 3.91
C LEU A 94 14.71 4.13 3.06
N PHE A 95 13.63 4.87 3.35
CA PHE A 95 12.41 4.86 2.54
C PHE A 95 12.69 5.32 1.12
N SER A 96 13.50 6.38 0.97
CA SER A 96 13.90 6.90 -0.34
C SER A 96 14.78 5.89 -1.10
N LEU A 97 15.77 5.30 -0.42
CA LEU A 97 16.63 4.27 -1.00
C LEU A 97 15.83 3.02 -1.41
N LEU A 98 14.91 2.58 -0.54
CA LEU A 98 14.04 1.44 -0.79
C LEU A 98 13.14 1.72 -1.98
N LYS A 99 12.61 2.93 -2.18
CA LYS A 99 11.89 3.29 -3.41
C LYS A 99 12.77 3.20 -4.66
N VAL A 100 14.01 3.69 -4.60
CA VAL A 100 14.95 3.64 -5.73
C VAL A 100 15.29 2.21 -6.11
N VAL A 101 15.55 1.34 -5.13
CA VAL A 101 15.89 -0.09 -5.37
C VAL A 101 14.66 -0.91 -5.76
N MET A 102 13.50 -0.62 -5.18
CA MET A 102 12.27 -1.39 -5.44
C MET A 102 11.62 -1.04 -6.77
N ASN A 103 11.81 0.17 -7.32
CA ASN A 103 11.28 0.53 -8.64
C ASN A 103 11.76 -0.39 -9.78
N PRO A 104 13.07 -0.70 -9.95
CA PRO A 104 13.52 -1.67 -10.96
C PRO A 104 13.12 -3.10 -10.60
N LEU A 105 13.00 -3.44 -9.31
CA LEU A 105 12.49 -4.74 -8.89
C LEU A 105 11.00 -4.91 -9.21
N ASP A 106 10.19 -3.84 -9.16
CA ASP A 106 8.79 -3.85 -9.60
C ASP A 106 8.71 -4.20 -11.11
N PHE A 107 9.68 -3.75 -11.92
CA PHE A 107 9.76 -4.09 -13.35
C PHE A 107 10.13 -5.56 -13.60
N ILE A 108 11.04 -6.13 -12.79
CA ILE A 108 11.54 -7.51 -12.98
C ILE A 108 10.62 -8.54 -12.30
N LEU A 109 10.14 -8.25 -11.10
CA LEU A 109 9.38 -9.17 -10.23
C LEU A 109 7.87 -8.88 -10.20
N GLY A 110 7.40 -7.90 -10.98
CA GLY A 110 5.98 -7.52 -11.04
C GLY A 110 5.04 -8.64 -11.52
N PHE A 111 5.58 -9.70 -12.13
CA PHE A 111 4.81 -10.89 -12.51
C PHE A 111 4.46 -11.81 -11.32
N LEU A 112 5.14 -11.66 -10.18
CA LEU A 112 4.95 -12.54 -9.02
C LEU A 112 3.84 -11.99 -8.09
N PRO A 113 2.74 -12.74 -7.87
CA PRO A 113 1.56 -12.24 -7.17
C PRO A 113 1.76 -11.94 -5.67
N PHE A 114 2.86 -12.40 -5.06
CA PHE A 114 3.16 -12.18 -3.64
C PHE A 114 4.19 -11.08 -3.36
N TYR A 115 4.83 -10.54 -4.40
CA TYR A 115 5.94 -9.59 -4.23
C TYR A 115 5.52 -8.26 -3.59
N PHE A 116 4.32 -7.77 -3.92
CA PHE A 116 3.77 -6.54 -3.32
C PHE A 116 3.63 -6.63 -1.79
N TYR A 117 3.23 -7.78 -1.27
CA TYR A 117 3.07 -7.99 0.18
C TYR A 117 4.43 -8.02 0.89
N LEU A 118 5.45 -8.63 0.29
CA LEU A 118 6.82 -8.63 0.83
C LEU A 118 7.39 -7.21 0.92
N LYS A 119 7.18 -6.41 -0.13
CA LYS A 119 7.52 -4.98 -0.18
C LYS A 119 6.82 -4.19 0.94
N LEU A 120 5.53 -4.43 1.16
CA LEU A 120 4.77 -3.79 2.24
C LEU A 120 5.27 -4.20 3.63
N VAL A 121 5.53 -5.49 3.86
CA VAL A 121 6.05 -5.98 5.14
C VAL A 121 7.42 -5.37 5.45
N LEU A 122 8.31 -5.29 4.46
CA LEU A 122 9.61 -4.62 4.62
C LEU A 122 9.45 -3.13 4.98
N LEU A 123 8.53 -2.42 4.33
CA LEU A 123 8.24 -1.03 4.64
C LEU A 123 7.71 -0.86 6.06
N VAL A 124 6.74 -1.69 6.47
CA VAL A 124 6.15 -1.68 7.82
C VAL A 124 7.21 -1.99 8.86
N TRP A 125 8.08 -2.95 8.61
CA TRP A 125 9.19 -3.27 9.51
C TRP A 125 10.14 -2.08 9.70
N LEU A 126 10.33 -1.27 8.67
CA LEU A 126 11.23 -0.10 8.69
C LEU A 126 10.74 1.00 9.64
N PHE A 127 9.44 1.33 9.64
CA PHE A 127 8.85 2.34 10.53
C PHE A 127 8.24 1.76 11.82
N SER A 128 8.20 0.43 11.96
CA SER A 128 7.57 -0.21 13.12
C SER A 128 8.17 0.28 14.44
N PRO A 129 7.35 0.83 15.35
CA PRO A 129 7.81 1.37 16.63
C PRO A 129 8.28 0.26 17.59
N THR A 130 7.86 -0.99 17.38
CA THR A 130 8.19 -2.13 18.25
C THR A 130 9.58 -2.70 17.96
N THR A 131 9.99 -2.76 16.69
CA THR A 131 11.31 -3.29 16.29
C THR A 131 12.36 -2.20 16.07
N LYS A 132 11.96 -0.92 15.97
CA LYS A 132 12.83 0.22 15.62
C LYS A 132 13.75 -0.11 14.44
N GLY A 133 13.18 -0.65 13.36
CA GLY A 133 13.95 -1.15 12.20
C GLY A 133 14.91 -0.11 11.63
N ALA A 134 14.46 1.13 11.47
CA ALA A 134 15.31 2.26 11.09
C ALA A 134 16.45 2.54 12.08
N GLY A 135 16.22 2.37 13.39
CA GLY A 135 17.25 2.51 14.43
C GLY A 135 18.31 1.40 14.41
N VAL A 136 17.91 0.16 14.09
CA VAL A 136 18.87 -0.95 13.90
C VAL A 136 19.78 -0.67 12.69
N VAL A 137 19.21 -0.19 11.59
CA VAL A 137 19.98 0.16 10.40
C VAL A 137 20.85 1.40 10.65
N TYR A 138 20.36 2.36 11.44
CA TYR A 138 21.15 3.51 11.89
C TYR A 138 22.42 3.06 12.62
N GLU A 139 22.26 2.25 13.67
CA GLU A 139 23.39 1.80 14.52
C GLU A 139 24.32 0.82 13.79
N LYS A 140 23.80 -0.06 12.93
CA LYS A 140 24.60 -1.11 12.28
C LYS A 140 25.19 -0.73 10.92
N VAL A 141 24.58 0.21 10.19
CA VAL A 141 24.99 0.55 8.82
C VAL A 141 25.39 2.01 8.71
N VAL A 142 24.51 2.94 9.13
CA VAL A 142 24.74 4.38 8.93
C VAL A 142 25.90 4.88 9.79
N LYS A 143 25.90 4.55 11.08
CA LYS A 143 26.90 5.00 12.04
C LYS A 143 28.31 4.43 11.79
N PRO A 144 28.51 3.14 11.47
CA PRO A 144 29.86 2.60 11.21
C PRO A 144 30.36 2.79 9.77
N PHE A 145 29.49 2.87 8.76
CA PHE A 145 29.95 2.95 7.35
C PHE A 145 29.76 4.33 6.74
N VAL A 146 28.64 5.01 6.99
CA VAL A 146 28.32 6.28 6.33
C VAL A 146 28.95 7.47 7.06
N PHE A 147 28.87 7.51 8.40
CA PHE A 147 29.40 8.63 9.17
C PHE A 147 30.91 8.81 9.04
N PRO A 148 31.76 7.77 9.05
CA PRO A 148 33.19 7.93 8.82
C PRO A 148 33.53 8.46 7.41
N LEU A 149 32.73 8.10 6.40
CA LEU A 149 32.89 8.61 5.03
C LEU A 149 32.48 10.09 4.91
N LEU A 150 31.43 10.52 5.63
CA LEU A 150 30.93 11.89 5.60
C LEU A 150 31.74 12.84 6.49
N VAL A 151 32.21 12.35 7.64
CA VAL A 151 33.03 13.13 8.57
C VAL A 151 34.51 13.13 8.16
N GLY A 152 34.88 12.29 7.18
CA GLY A 152 36.13 12.33 6.44
C GLY A 152 37.35 12.56 7.32
N SER A 153 37.94 11.48 7.85
CA SER A 153 39.25 11.48 8.51
C SER A 153 39.56 12.77 9.27
N LYS A 154 39.13 12.87 10.54
CA LYS A 154 39.92 13.69 11.46
C LYS A 154 41.32 13.06 11.49
N SER A 155 42.20 13.55 10.63
CA SER A 155 43.64 13.41 10.83
C SER A 155 43.92 14.18 12.10
N ASP A 156 44.29 13.45 13.14
CA ASP A 156 44.99 14.00 14.30
C ASP A 156 46.23 14.80 13.86
#